data_AF-A0A930HDL1-F1
#
_entry.id   AF-A0A930HDL1-F1
#
_cell.length_a   1.000
_cell.length_b   1.000
_cell.length_c   1.000
_cell.angle_alpha   90.00
_cell.angle_beta   90.00
_cell.angle_gamma   90.00
#
_symmetry.space_group_name_H-M   'P 1'
#
loop_
_entity.id
_entity.type
_entity.pdbx_description
1 polymer ?
#
loop_
_entity_poly.entity_id
_entity_poly.type
_entity_poly.pdbx_seq_one_letter_code
_entity_poly.pdbx_strand_id
1 'polypeptide(L)' 'MKEKIIKTKVGQLFVSYQPSEKIAVFLSGAGSLPTYENFLPVIRKLPKNWGYLTIDYPNAG' A
#
# COMPACT_ATOMS: atom_id res chain seq x y z
N MET A 1 5.26 -9.05 -4.84
CA MET A 1 4.68 -8.24 -3.76
C MET A 1 5.35 -8.65 -2.45
N LYS A 2 5.82 -7.70 -1.65
CA LYS A 2 6.23 -7.97 -0.27
C LYS A 2 5.21 -7.34 0.66
N GLU A 3 4.70 -8.11 1.60
CA GLU A 3 3.79 -7.65 2.64
C GLU A 3 4.53 -7.55 3.96
N LYS A 4 4.20 -6.55 4.78
CA LYS A 4 4.81 -6.36 6.10
C LYS A 4 3.81 -5.72 7.05
N ILE A 5 3.86 -6.14 8.31
CA ILE A 5 3.20 -5.44 9.41
C ILE A 5 4.19 -4.46 10.03
N ILE A 6 3.82 -3.19 10.11
CA ILE A 6 4.61 -2.14 10.77
C ILE A 6 3.93 -1.76 12.08
N LYS A 7 4.66 -1.88 13.19
CA LYS A 7 4.21 -1.37 14.49
C LYS A 7 4.40 0.13 14.54
N THR A 8 3.33 0.86 14.85
CA THR A 8 3.32 2.32 14.96
C THR A 8 2.67 2.75 16.28
N LYS A 9 2.66 4.06 16.57
CA LYS A 9 1.98 4.61 17.75
C LYS A 9 0.46 4.42 17.71
N VAL A 10 -0.13 4.22 16.53
CA VAL A 10 -1.58 4.05 16.34
C VAL A 10 -1.99 2.58 16.13
N GLY A 11 -1.08 1.66 16.45
CA GLY A 11 -1.29 0.22 16.26
C GLY A 11 -0.48 -0.35 15.10
N GLN A 12 -0.92 -1.51 14.62
CA GLN A 12 -0.28 -2.22 13.52
C GLN A 12 -0.87 -1.76 12.19
N LEU A 13 0.00 -1.44 11.23
CA LEU A 13 -0.40 -1.13 9.86
C LEU A 13 0.08 -2.25 8.94
N PHE A 14 -0.80 -2.73 8.07
CA PHE A 14 -0.45 -3.66 6.99
C PHE A 14 0.01 -2.83 5.79
N VAL A 15 1.16 -3.20 5.25
CA VAL A 15 1.71 -2.53 4.06
C VAL A 15 2.13 -3.52 3.00
N SER A 16 1.87 -3.18 1.75
CA SER A 16 2.39 -3.90 0.58
C SER A 16 3.29 -2.97 -0.21
N TYR A 17 4.49 -3.44 -0.57
CA TYR A 17 5.47 -2.58 -1.20
C TYR A 17 6.33 -3.27 -2.25
N GLN A 18 6.83 -2.45 -3.17
CA GLN A 18 7.90 -2.76 -4.10
C GLN A 18 8.94 -1.64 -4.03
N PRO A 19 10.18 -1.92 -3.58
CA PRO A 19 11.23 -0.91 -3.49
C PRO A 19 11.63 -0.35 -4.87
N SER A 20 11.91 0.95 -4.92
CA SER A 20 12.60 1.64 -6.02
C SER A 20 13.08 3.00 -5.52
N GLU A 21 13.83 3.73 -6.33
CA GLU A 21 14.25 5.12 -6.05
C GLU A 21 13.05 6.08 -5.98
N LYS A 22 12.07 5.90 -6.87
CA LYS A 22 10.81 6.66 -6.87
C LYS A 22 9.67 5.77 -6.41
N ILE A 23 8.89 6.21 -5.42
CA ILE A 23 7.81 5.42 -4.84
C ILE A 23 6.50 6.21 -4.92
N ALA A 24 5.46 5.59 -5.47
CA ALA A 24 4.08 6.07 -5.34
C ALA A 24 3.46 5.54 -4.04
N VAL A 25 2.89 6.43 -3.23
CA VAL A 25 2.19 6.06 -1.99
C VAL A 25 0.68 6.07 -2.25
N PHE A 26 0.02 4.97 -1.95
CA PHE A 26 -1.43 4.83 -2.11
C PHE A 26 -2.09 4.74 -0.74
N LEU A 27 -3.16 5.52 -0.57
CA LEU A 27 -4.02 5.56 0.61
C LEU A 27 -5.46 5.45 0.13
N SER A 28 -6.21 4.50 0.67
CA SER A 28 -7.64 4.34 0.37
C SER A 28 -8.48 5.42 1.04
N GLY A 29 -9.72 5.58 0.55
CA GLY A 29 -10.78 6.24 1.32
C GLY A 29 -11.33 5.33 2.42
N ALA A 30 -12.47 5.72 3.01
CA ALA A 30 -13.20 4.85 3.94
C ALA A 30 -13.74 3.60 3.20
N GLY A 31 -13.48 2.43 3.75
CA GLY A 31 -13.89 1.14 3.18
C GLY A 31 -13.17 -0.02 3.85
N SER A 32 -13.50 -1.25 3.43
CA SER A 32 -12.92 -2.48 3.98
C SER A 32 -11.95 -3.19 3.05
N LEU A 33 -11.78 -2.72 1.81
CA LEU A 33 -10.90 -3.37 0.84
C LEU A 33 -9.43 -2.99 1.12
N PRO A 34 -8.49 -3.94 1.11
CA PRO A 34 -7.06 -3.63 1.19
C PRO A 34 -6.64 -2.64 0.10
N THR A 35 -5.80 -1.69 0.47
CA THR A 35 -5.37 -0.58 -0.40
C THR A 35 -4.61 -1.09 -1.62
N TYR A 36 -3.86 -2.18 -1.47
CA TYR A 36 -3.21 -2.82 -2.62
C TYR A 36 -4.24 -3.31 -3.65
N GLU A 37 -5.29 -3.98 -3.21
CA GLU A 37 -6.34 -4.51 -4.09
C GLU A 37 -7.14 -3.37 -4.72
N ASN A 38 -7.50 -2.37 -3.93
CA ASN A 38 -8.23 -1.18 -4.37
C ASN A 38 -7.49 -0.44 -5.51
N PHE A 39 -6.17 -0.31 -5.40
CA PHE A 39 -5.34 0.40 -6.39
C PHE A 39 -4.62 -0.51 -7.38
N LEU A 40 -4.87 -1.82 -7.38
CA LEU A 40 -4.18 -2.77 -8.26
C LEU A 40 -4.21 -2.36 -9.75
N PRO A 41 -5.33 -1.86 -10.31
CA PRO A 41 -5.37 -1.42 -11.71
C PRO A 41 -4.45 -0.22 -12.00
N VAL A 42 -4.20 0.65 -11.01
CA VAL A 42 -3.30 1.81 -11.13
C VAL A 42 -1.85 1.37 -10.94
N ILE A 43 -1.58 0.55 -9.93
CA ILE A 43 -0.24 0.01 -9.63
C ILE A 43 0.32 -0.73 -10.85
N ARG A 44 -0.49 -1.54 -11.54
CA ARG A 44 -0.09 -2.27 -12.77
C ARG A 44 0.29 -1.36 -13.94
N LYS A 45 -0.10 -0.08 -13.91
CA LYS A 45 0.20 0.91 -14.95
C LYS A 45 1.35 1.85 -14.58
N LEU A 46 1.93 1.71 -13.39
CA LEU A 46 3.09 2.51 -13.01
C LEU A 46 4.27 2.26 -13.97
N PRO A 47 5.08 3.29 -14.27
CA PRO A 47 6.31 3.10 -15.02
C PRO A 47 7.22 2.08 -14.34
N LYS A 48 7.97 1.28 -15.11
CA LYS A 48 8.76 0.15 -14.57
C LYS A 48 9.83 0.55 -13.54
N ASN A 49 10.28 1.82 -13.56
CA ASN A 49 11.25 2.36 -12.61
C ASN A 49 10.61 2.92 -11.33
N TRP A 50 9.29 2.84 -11.18
CA TRP A 50 8.60 3.22 -9.95
C TRP A 50 8.32 2.00 -9.08
N GLY A 51 8.54 2.19 -7.79
CA GLY A 51 8.06 1.33 -6.74
C GLY A 51 6.70 1.82 -6.23
N TYR A 52 6.14 1.08 -5.28
CA TYR A 52 4.91 1.47 -4.62
C TYR A 52 4.96 1.13 -3.12
N LEU A 53 4.14 1.84 -2.37
CA LEU A 53 3.79 1.54 -0.98
C LEU A 53 2.28 1.73 -0.83
N THR A 54 1.58 0.68 -0.44
CA THR A 54 0.18 0.76 -0.03
C THR A 54 0.08 0.58 1.48
N ILE A 55 -0.81 1.34 2.12
CA ILE A 55 -0.96 1.32 3.58
C ILE A 55 -2.43 1.12 3.89
N ASP A 56 -2.73 0.09 4.67
CA ASP A 56 -4.08 -0.16 5.15
C ASP A 56 -4.30 0.53 6.48
N TYR A 57 -5.44 1.21 6.60
CA TYR A 57 -5.82 1.86 7.84
C TYR A 57 -6.15 0.83 8.92
N PRO A 58 -6.04 1.18 10.21
CA PRO A 58 -6.50 0.30 11.27
C PRO A 58 -7.96 -0.10 11.04
N ASN A 59 -8.24 -1.40 11.13
CA ASN A 59 -9.57 -1.99 10.90
C ASN A 59 -10.11 -1.85 9.46
N ALA A 60 -9.25 -1.54 8.49
CA ALA A 60 -9.57 -1.58 7.06
C ALA A 60 -8.61 -2.56 6.38
N GLY A 61 -9.12 -3.40 5.49
CA GLY A 61 -8.38 -4.55 4.93
C GLY A 61 -8.64 -5.84 5.68
#